data_AF-A0A3S0F394-F1
#
_entry.id   AF-A0A3S0F394-F1
#
_cell.length_a   1.000
_cell.length_b   1.000
_cell.length_c   1.000
_cell.angle_alpha   90.00
_cell.angle_beta   90.00
_cell.angle_gamma   90.00
#
_symmetry.space_group_name_H-M   'P 1'
#
loop_
_entity.id
_entity.type
_entity.pdbx_description
1 polymer ?
#
loop_
_entity_poly.entity_id
_entity_poly.type
_entity_poly.pdbx_seq_one_letter_code
_entity_poly.pdbx_strand_id
1 'polypeptide(L)'
;MRVTTGMIFDSGVAQIQSQNSQLIKSQKEVATGRRVLAPSDDPVASARALEVTQSKSVNALYTSNQGYATDQLKLVDSKLSAVTDLV
;
A
#
# COMPACT_ATOMS: atom_id res chain seq x y z
N MET A 1 -44.79 -10.94 -19.99
CA MET A 1 -43.51 -11.20 -20.69
C MET A 1 -43.31 -12.71 -20.77
N ARG A 2 -43.06 -13.27 -21.95
CA ARG A 2 -42.89 -14.72 -22.13
C ARG A 2 -41.41 -15.05 -21.96
N VAL A 3 -41.06 -15.63 -20.81
CA VAL A 3 -39.72 -16.17 -20.57
C VAL A 3 -39.60 -17.45 -21.38
N THR A 4 -38.73 -17.46 -22.38
CA THR A 4 -38.43 -18.65 -23.17
C THR A 4 -37.26 -19.42 -22.56
N THR A 5 -37.16 -20.72 -22.85
CA THR A 5 -36.05 -21.57 -22.40
C THR A 5 -34.68 -20.99 -22.78
N GLY A 6 -34.58 -20.30 -23.92
CA GLY A 6 -33.38 -19.56 -24.33
C GLY A 6 -32.97 -18.46 -23.35
N MET A 7 -33.92 -17.65 -22.88
CA MET A 7 -33.64 -16.61 -21.86
C MET A 7 -33.18 -17.20 -20.53
N ILE A 8 -33.65 -18.40 -20.16
CA ILE A 8 -33.22 -19.10 -18.94
C ILE A 8 -31.76 -19.57 -19.09
N PHE A 9 -31.41 -20.15 -20.24
CA PHE A 9 -30.02 -20.56 -20.52
C PHE A 9 -29.08 -19.35 -20.58
N ASP A 10 -29.47 -18.26 -21.26
CA ASP A 10 -28.66 -17.05 -21.35
C ASP A 10 -28.43 -16.42 -19.97
N SER A 11 -29.46 -16.38 -19.13
CA SER A 11 -29.36 -15.89 -17.75
C SER A 11 -28.43 -16.78 -16.90
N GLY A 12 -28.50 -18.11 -17.09
CA GLY A 12 -27.60 -19.05 -16.43
C GLY A 12 -26.14 -18.88 -16.83
N VAL A 13 -25.87 -18.70 -18.14
CA VAL A 13 -24.51 -18.46 -18.66
C VAL A 13 -23.96 -17.12 -18.15
N ALA A 14 -24.78 -16.05 -18.16
CA ALA A 14 -24.38 -14.76 -17.61
C ALA A 14 -24.04 -14.84 -16.11
N GLN A 15 -24.80 -15.64 -15.35
CA GLN A 15 -24.55 -15.84 -13.93
C GLN A 15 -23.25 -16.60 -13.67
N ILE A 16 -22.96 -17.64 -14.46
CA ILE A 16 -21.68 -18.36 -14.41
C ILE A 16 -20.50 -17.44 -14.75
N GLN A 17 -20.63 -16.62 -15.80
CA GLN A 17 -19.58 -15.66 -16.17
C GLN A 17 -19.32 -14.64 -15.06
N SER A 18 -20.38 -14.13 -14.41
CA SER A 18 -20.26 -13.24 -13.26
C SER A 18 -19.54 -13.89 -12.08
N GLN A 19 -19.88 -15.15 -11.75
CA GLN A 19 -19.21 -15.89 -10.68
C GLN A 19 -17.72 -16.15 -11.00
N ASN A 20 -17.40 -16.50 -12.24
CA ASN A 20 -16.02 -16.72 -12.65
C ASN A 20 -15.19 -15.41 -12.58
N SER A 21 -15.77 -14.28 -12.97
CA SER A 21 -15.15 -12.96 -12.81
C SER A 21 -14.86 -12.61 -11.34
N GLN A 22 -15.82 -12.88 -10.44
CA GLN A 22 -15.64 -12.67 -9.00
C GLN A 22 -14.56 -13.59 -8.40
N LEU A 23 -14.50 -14.84 -8.85
CA LEU A 23 -13.45 -15.78 -8.45
C LEU A 23 -12.07 -15.26 -8.85
N ILE A 24 -11.90 -14.82 -10.10
CA ILE A 24 -10.64 -14.27 -10.60
C ILE A 24 -10.25 -13.02 -9.80
N LYS A 25 -11.20 -12.14 -9.47
CA LYS A 25 -10.93 -10.96 -8.64
C LYS A 25 -10.43 -11.37 -7.25
N SER A 26 -11.11 -12.30 -6.60
CA SER A 26 -10.72 -12.80 -5.27
C SER A 26 -9.33 -13.47 -5.30
N GLN A 27 -9.03 -14.25 -6.35
CA GLN A 27 -7.71 -14.83 -6.55
C GLN A 27 -6.62 -13.76 -6.67
N LYS A 28 -6.89 -12.64 -7.36
CA LYS A 28 -5.96 -11.51 -7.45
C LYS A 28 -5.78 -10.81 -6.10
N GLU A 29 -6.85 -10.62 -5.34
CA GLU A 29 -6.78 -10.02 -4.00
C GLU A 29 -5.93 -10.88 -3.06
N VAL A 30 -6.13 -12.21 -3.08
CA VAL A 30 -5.32 -13.17 -2.30
C VAL A 30 -3.86 -13.17 -2.76
N ALA A 31 -3.60 -13.23 -4.07
CA ALA A 31 -2.23 -13.28 -4.61
C ALA A 31 -1.43 -12.00 -4.31
N THR A 32 -2.09 -10.84 -4.30
CA THR A 32 -1.44 -9.54 -4.02
C THR A 32 -1.48 -9.17 -2.53
N GLY A 33 -2.28 -9.87 -1.73
CA GLY A 33 -2.56 -9.52 -0.33
C GLY A 33 -3.26 -8.17 -0.16
N ARG A 34 -3.80 -7.58 -1.24
CA ARG A 34 -4.41 -6.24 -1.23
C ARG A 34 -5.89 -6.34 -1.56
N ARG A 35 -6.73 -5.80 -0.67
CA ARG A 35 -8.18 -5.64 -0.89
C ARG A 35 -8.49 -4.72 -2.07
N VAL A 36 -7.68 -3.68 -2.29
CA VAL A 36 -7.86 -2.70 -3.36
C VAL A 36 -6.77 -2.93 -4.41
N LEU A 37 -7.18 -3.49 -5.56
CA LEU A 37 -6.26 -3.84 -6.66
C LEU A 37 -6.01 -2.64 -7.58
N ALA A 38 -7.07 -1.90 -7.91
CA ALA A 38 -7.01 -0.72 -8.76
C ALA A 38 -7.68 0.49 -8.08
N PRO A 39 -7.21 1.72 -8.33
CA PRO A 39 -7.87 2.93 -7.84
C PRO A 39 -9.33 3.08 -8.31
N SER A 40 -9.69 2.43 -9.41
CA SER A 40 -11.06 2.39 -9.94
C SER A 40 -12.02 1.55 -9.11
N ASP A 41 -11.53 0.56 -8.34
CA ASP A 41 -12.38 -0.28 -7.48
C ASP A 41 -12.86 0.47 -6.22
N ASP A 42 -12.00 1.32 -5.65
CA ASP A 42 -12.29 2.14 -4.46
C ASP A 42 -11.38 3.39 -4.44
N PRO A 43 -11.82 4.52 -5.02
CA PRO A 43 -11.00 5.72 -5.12
C PRO A 43 -10.75 6.37 -3.75
N VAL A 44 -11.70 6.23 -2.81
CA VAL A 44 -11.56 6.81 -1.46
C VAL A 44 -10.53 6.03 -0.65
N ALA A 45 -10.60 4.71 -0.64
CA ALA A 45 -9.60 3.89 0.03
C ALA A 45 -8.21 4.06 -0.61
N SER A 46 -8.15 4.19 -1.93
CA SER A 46 -6.89 4.42 -2.66
C SER A 46 -6.26 5.77 -2.30
N ALA A 47 -7.07 6.83 -2.21
CA ALA A 47 -6.59 8.15 -1.79
C ALA A 47 -6.04 8.13 -0.35
N ARG A 48 -6.76 7.49 0.58
CA ARG A 48 -6.27 7.33 1.97
C ARG A 48 -5.00 6.50 2.05
N ALA A 49 -4.91 5.41 1.29
CA ALA A 49 -3.71 4.59 1.24
C ALA A 49 -2.51 5.37 0.69
N LEU A 50 -2.73 6.23 -0.31
CA LEU A 50 -1.72 7.12 -0.85
C LEU A 50 -1.25 8.15 0.19
N GLU A 51 -2.18 8.79 0.92
CA GLU A 51 -1.86 9.73 1.99
C GLU A 51 -1.01 9.07 3.08
N VAL A 52 -1.44 7.91 3.59
CA VAL A 52 -0.69 7.14 4.59
C VAL A 52 0.70 6.75 4.08
N THR A 53 0.81 6.37 2.82
CA THR A 53 2.10 6.03 2.19
C THR A 53 3.02 7.24 2.13
N GLN A 54 2.50 8.42 1.76
CA GLN A 54 3.25 9.67 1.76
C GLN A 54 3.71 10.05 3.16
N SER A 55 2.83 10.01 4.16
CA SER A 55 3.18 10.28 5.56
C SER A 55 4.27 9.33 6.06
N LYS A 56 4.19 8.04 5.71
CA LYS A 56 5.23 7.06 6.04
C LYS A 56 6.58 7.41 5.40
N SER A 57 6.60 7.82 4.13
CA SER A 57 7.83 8.25 3.45
C SER A 57 8.45 9.49 4.10
N VAL A 58 7.63 10.48 4.47
CA VAL A 58 8.11 11.67 5.19
C VAL A 58 8.69 11.29 6.55
N ASN A 59 8.05 10.41 7.29
CA ASN A 59 8.56 9.93 8.58
C ASN A 59 9.89 9.16 8.43
N ALA A 60 10.04 8.39 7.35
CA ALA A 60 11.31 7.71 7.06
C ALA A 60 12.44 8.72 6.78
N LEU A 61 12.14 9.81 6.07
CA LEU A 61 13.10 10.89 5.86
C LEU A 61 13.48 11.57 7.18
N TYR A 62 12.52 11.86 8.07
CA TYR A 62 12.83 12.43 9.38
C TYR A 62 13.69 11.49 10.22
N THR A 63 13.42 10.19 10.20
CA THR A 63 14.23 9.18 10.91
C THR A 63 15.67 9.17 10.38
N SER A 64 15.86 9.23 9.05
CA SER A 64 17.18 9.31 8.42
C SER A 64 17.92 10.58 8.83
N ASN A 65 17.24 11.73 8.79
CA ASN A 65 17.80 13.03 9.21
C ASN A 65 18.23 13.03 10.69
N GLN A 66 17.44 12.40 11.57
CA GLN A 66 17.81 12.23 12.98
C GLN A 66 19.07 11.36 13.15
N GLY A 67 19.20 10.30 12.34
CA GLY A 67 20.43 9.50 12.28
C GLY A 67 21.64 10.34 11.91
N TYR A 68 21.57 11.10 10.81
CA TYR A 68 22.65 11.99 10.39
C TYR A 68 23.00 13.05 11.45
N ALA A 69 22.01 13.68 12.08
CA ALA A 69 22.25 14.64 13.15
C ALA A 69 22.95 14.00 14.35
N THR A 70 22.56 12.79 14.72
CA THR A 70 23.19 12.02 15.80
C THR A 70 24.65 11.70 15.48
N ASP A 71 24.95 11.30 14.25
CA ASP A 71 26.32 11.00 13.83
C ASP A 71 27.21 12.26 13.83
N GLN A 72 26.66 13.41 13.41
CA GLN A 72 27.36 14.69 13.51
C GLN A 72 27.63 15.08 14.96
N LEU A 73 26.66 14.93 15.86
CA LEU A 73 26.83 15.21 17.28
C LEU A 73 27.90 14.30 17.92
N LYS A 74 27.92 13.01 17.60
CA LYS A 74 28.97 12.09 18.05
C LYS A 74 30.36 12.50 17.55
N LEU A 75 30.44 12.98 16.32
CA LEU A 75 31.70 13.49 15.75
C LEU A 75 32.19 14.72 16.54
N VAL A 76 31.29 15.67 16.83
CA VAL A 76 31.61 16.84 17.64
C VAL A 76 32.06 16.43 19.05
N ASP A 77 31.35 15.51 19.69
CA ASP A 77 31.66 15.04 21.04
C ASP A 77 33.04 14.33 21.10
N SER A 78 33.33 13.48 20.11
CA SER A 78 34.65 12.85 19.98
C SER A 78 35.78 13.87 19.80
N LYS A 79 35.55 14.92 19.01
CA LYS A 79 36.54 16.00 18.83
C LYS A 79 36.72 16.81 20.11
N LEU A 80 35.64 17.09 20.85
CA LEU A 80 35.71 17.81 22.12
C LEU A 80 36.46 17.01 23.18
N SER A 81 36.14 15.71 23.32
CA SER A 81 36.85 14.79 24.23
C SER A 81 38.35 14.75 23.93
N ALA A 82 38.74 14.65 22.65
CA ALA A 82 40.14 14.63 22.26
C ALA A 82 40.89 15.93 22.63
N VAL A 83 40.20 17.08 22.67
CA VAL A 83 40.78 18.35 23.13
C VAL A 83 40.89 18.36 24.66
N THR A 84 39.89 17.83 25.38
CA THR A 84 39.90 17.73 26.84
C THR A 84 41.01 16.79 27.34
N ASP A 85 41.25 15.66 26.67
CA ASP A 85 42.31 14.72 27.02
C ASP A 85 43.73 15.26 26.79
N LEU A 86 43.87 16.34 26.01
CA LEU A 86 45.16 16.98 25.71
C LEU A 86 45.57 18.02 26.77
N VAL A 87 44.66 18.41 27.67
CA VAL A 87 44.86 19.38 28.76
C VAL A 87 45.11 18.66 30.07
#